data_AF-A0AA47EV81-F1
#
_entry.id   AF-A0AA47EV81-F1
#
_cell.length_a   1.000
_cell.length_b   1.000
_cell.length_c   1.000
_cell.angle_alpha   90.00
_cell.angle_beta   90.00
_cell.angle_gamma   90.00
#
_symmetry.space_group_name_H-M   'P 1'
#
loop_
_entity.id
_entity.type
_entity.pdbx_description
1 polymer ?
#
loop_
_entity_poly.entity_id
_entity_poly.type
_entity_poly.pdbx_seq_one_letter_code
_entity_poly.pdbx_strand_id
1 'polypeptide(L)'
;MAESVILLGPQGSCKSLNAEALCRELGLQEVIELDEMLFTFRADRLESSGQLILTCDDQQASTWSVRWGLRLMRVEEARAQLGTAWRTQP
;
A
#
# COMPACT_ATOMS: atom_id res chain seq x y z
N MET A 1 15.57 -4.81 5.09
CA MET A 1 14.60 -4.08 4.24
C MET A 1 13.45 -3.65 5.13
N ALA A 2 12.80 -2.51 4.86
CA ALA A 2 11.64 -2.08 5.65
C ALA A 2 10.50 -3.10 5.51
N GLU A 3 9.67 -3.25 6.54
CA GLU A 3 8.52 -4.18 6.52
C GLU A 3 7.50 -3.73 5.47
N SER A 4 6.89 -4.69 4.78
CA SER A 4 5.84 -4.41 3.80
C SER A 4 4.62 -3.76 4.47
N VAL A 5 3.96 -2.86 3.76
CA VAL A 5 2.82 -2.09 4.27
C VAL A 5 1.65 -2.19 3.30
N ILE A 6 0.46 -2.43 3.83
CA ILE A 6 -0.78 -2.32 3.06
C ILE A 6 -1.29 -0.88 3.18
N LEU A 7 -1.37 -0.18 2.05
CA LEU A 7 -1.98 1.14 1.94
C LEU A 7 -3.44 1.02 1.51
N LEU A 8 -4.33 1.38 2.43
CA LEU A 8 -5.77 1.43 2.20
C LEU A 8 -6.22 2.86 1.90
N GLY A 9 -6.94 3.03 0.81
CA GLY A 9 -7.63 4.29 0.52
C GLY A 9 -8.66 4.16 -0.59
N PRO A 10 -9.73 4.98 -0.58
CA PRO A 10 -10.79 4.91 -1.56
C PRO A 10 -10.27 5.09 -2.99
N GLN A 11 -11.04 4.64 -3.98
CA GLN A 11 -10.74 4.96 -5.38
C GLN A 11 -10.74 6.49 -5.58
N GLY A 12 -9.84 6.98 -6.44
CA GLY A 12 -9.66 8.41 -6.65
C GLY A 12 -8.87 9.16 -5.56
N SER A 13 -8.44 8.49 -4.48
CA SER A 13 -7.64 9.10 -3.40
C SER A 13 -6.23 9.51 -3.80
N CYS A 14 -5.82 9.35 -5.07
CA CYS A 14 -4.46 9.58 -5.55
C CYS A 14 -3.38 8.68 -4.92
N LYS A 15 -3.75 7.57 -4.26
CA LYS A 15 -2.78 6.64 -3.67
C LYS A 15 -1.78 6.08 -4.70
N SER A 16 -2.24 5.63 -5.87
CA SER A 16 -1.35 5.09 -6.92
C SER A 16 -0.48 6.19 -7.55
N LEU A 17 -0.97 7.43 -7.64
CA LEU A 17 -0.18 8.60 -8.09
C LEU A 17 1.00 8.90 -7.14
N ASN A 18 0.82 8.65 -5.85
CA ASN A 18 1.82 8.93 -4.82
C ASN A 18 2.59 7.69 -4.37
N ALA A 19 2.27 6.51 -4.92
CA ALA A 19 2.77 5.24 -4.41
C ALA A 19 4.30 5.15 -4.49
N GLU A 20 4.92 5.61 -5.58
CA GLU A 20 6.38 5.63 -5.68
C GLU A 20 7.03 6.58 -4.65
N ALA A 21 6.45 7.75 -4.44
CA ALA A 21 6.98 8.72 -3.48
C ALA A 21 6.90 8.16 -2.06
N LEU A 22 5.75 7.57 -1.71
CA LEU A 22 5.55 6.93 -0.41
C LEU A 22 6.43 5.69 -0.24
N CYS A 23 6.61 4.89 -1.30
CA CYS A 23 7.48 3.73 -1.31
C CYS A 23 8.93 4.13 -0.96
N ARG A 24 9.45 5.19 -1.57
CA ARG A 24 10.79 5.74 -1.24
C ARG A 24 10.86 6.28 0.19
N GLU A 25 9.85 7.04 0.63
CA GLU A 25 9.78 7.61 1.99
C GLU A 25 9.81 6.52 3.07
N LEU A 26 9.11 5.41 2.84
CA LEU A 26 9.05 4.27 3.76
C LEU A 26 10.24 3.30 3.62
N GLY A 27 11.20 3.56 2.71
CA GLY A 27 12.32 2.66 2.46
C GLY A 27 11.92 1.30 1.84
N LEU A 28 10.80 1.29 1.12
CA LEU A 28 10.28 0.16 0.35
C LEU A 28 10.87 0.18 -1.07
N GLN A 29 10.72 -0.92 -1.80
CA GLN A 29 11.35 -1.13 -3.11
C GLN A 29 10.36 -1.40 -4.23
N GLU A 30 9.18 -1.92 -3.91
CA GLU A 30 8.19 -2.35 -4.90
C GLU A 30 6.81 -1.83 -4.53
N VAL A 31 6.01 -1.50 -5.54
CA VAL A 31 4.60 -1.14 -5.41
C VAL A 31 3.78 -2.24 -6.10
N ILE A 32 2.77 -2.75 -5.41
CA ILE A 32 1.91 -3.83 -5.91
C ILE A 32 0.45 -3.49 -5.63
N GLU A 33 -0.44 -3.79 -6.55
CA GLU A 33 -1.89 -3.73 -6.31
C GLU A 33 -2.36 -5.07 -5.70
N LEU A 34 -3.03 -5.02 -4.55
CA LEU A 34 -3.49 -6.20 -3.82
C LEU A 34 -4.44 -7.04 -4.68
N ASP A 35 -5.37 -6.38 -5.37
CA ASP A 35 -6.36 -7.03 -6.23
C ASP A 35 -5.70 -7.86 -7.34
N GLU A 36 -4.61 -7.37 -7.94
CA GLU A 36 -3.86 -8.11 -8.97
C GLU A 36 -3.10 -9.32 -8.40
N MET A 37 -2.52 -9.16 -7.22
CA MET A 37 -1.81 -10.23 -6.52
C MET A 37 -2.76 -11.36 -6.12
N LEU A 38 -3.95 -11.03 -5.60
CA LEU A 38 -4.96 -12.02 -5.24
C LEU A 38 -5.54 -12.70 -6.49
N PHE A 39 -5.77 -11.94 -7.56
CA PHE A 39 -6.25 -12.49 -8.84
C PHE A 39 -5.29 -13.54 -9.41
N THR A 40 -3.99 -13.35 -9.25
CA THR A 40 -2.97 -14.30 -9.72
C THR A 40 -2.75 -15.49 -8.78
N PHE A 41 -3.58 -15.65 -7.73
CA PHE A 41 -3.44 -16.68 -6.69
C PHE A 41 -2.04 -16.74 -6.06
N ARG A 42 -1.34 -15.60 -5.98
CA ARG A 42 0.02 -15.51 -5.42
C ARG A 42 0.08 -14.94 -4.01
N ALA A 43 -1.04 -15.00 -3.28
CA ALA A 43 -1.14 -14.54 -1.90
C ALA A 43 -0.11 -15.20 -0.95
N ASP A 44 0.34 -16.41 -1.29
CA ASP A 44 1.34 -17.16 -0.51
C ASP A 44 2.79 -16.76 -0.85
N ARG A 45 3.00 -15.94 -1.90
CA ARG A 45 4.31 -15.46 -2.36
C ARG A 45 4.56 -13.99 -2.04
N LEU A 46 3.75 -13.41 -1.17
CA LEU A 46 3.97 -12.03 -0.74
C LEU A 46 5.28 -11.94 0.06
N GLU A 47 6.10 -10.95 -0.28
CA GLU A 47 7.30 -10.67 0.50
C GLU A 47 6.91 -9.85 1.73
N SER A 48 7.32 -10.33 2.90
CA SER A 48 7.07 -9.66 4.18
C SER A 48 7.83 -8.33 4.34
N SER A 49 8.76 -8.04 3.42
CA SER A 49 9.56 -6.81 3.43
C SER A 49 9.68 -6.19 2.05
N GLY A 50 9.75 -4.86 2.00
CA GLY A 50 10.07 -4.08 0.82
C GLY A 50 8.91 -3.75 -0.11
N GLN A 51 7.67 -4.11 0.23
CA GLN A 51 6.51 -3.91 -0.65
C GLN A 51 5.51 -2.90 -0.09
N LEU A 52 5.08 -1.96 -0.93
CA LEU A 52 3.91 -1.12 -0.69
C LEU A 52 2.72 -1.72 -1.45
N ILE A 53 1.74 -2.23 -0.71
CA ILE A 53 0.62 -2.99 -1.25
C ILE A 53 -0.61 -2.09 -1.25
N LEU A 54 -1.11 -1.72 -2.43
CA LEU A 54 -2.21 -0.80 -2.59
C LEU A 54 -3.55 -1.54 -2.62
N THR A 55 -4.57 -1.01 -1.98
CA THR A 55 -5.96 -1.48 -2.15
C THR A 55 -6.98 -0.38 -1.85
N CYS A 56 -8.17 -0.48 -2.46
CA CYS A 56 -9.35 0.29 -2.06
C CYS A 56 -10.41 -0.54 -1.33
N ASP A 57 -10.15 -1.83 -1.10
CA ASP A 57 -11.10 -2.72 -0.45
C ASP A 57 -10.75 -2.89 1.03
N ASP A 58 -11.55 -2.29 1.90
CA ASP A 58 -11.41 -2.36 3.35
C ASP A 58 -11.41 -3.80 3.89
N GLN A 59 -12.22 -4.68 3.30
CA GLN A 59 -12.34 -6.07 3.74
C GLN A 59 -11.07 -6.84 3.38
N GLN A 60 -10.54 -6.66 2.17
CA GLN A 60 -9.26 -7.26 1.77
C GLN A 60 -8.12 -6.75 2.64
N ALA A 61 -8.02 -5.42 2.82
CA ALA A 61 -6.96 -4.81 3.60
C ALA A 61 -6.94 -5.32 5.06
N SER A 62 -8.12 -5.41 5.68
CA SER A 62 -8.26 -5.91 7.06
C SER A 62 -7.94 -7.41 7.17
N THR A 63 -8.42 -8.21 6.22
CA THR A 63 -8.18 -9.67 6.23
C THR A 63 -6.70 -9.99 6.05
N TRP A 64 -6.06 -9.34 5.08
CA TRP A 64 -4.72 -9.68 4.66
C TRP A 64 -3.63 -9.04 5.52
N SER A 65 -3.88 -7.86 6.11
CA SER A 65 -2.97 -7.30 7.13
C SER A 65 -2.81 -8.25 8.31
N VAL A 66 -3.91 -8.84 8.81
CA VAL A 66 -3.86 -9.84 9.88
C VAL A 66 -3.20 -11.13 9.42
N ARG A 67 -3.58 -11.65 8.25
CA ARG A 67 -3.08 -12.94 7.74
C ARG A 67 -1.57 -12.91 7.45
N TRP A 68 -1.05 -11.79 6.95
CA TRP A 68 0.37 -11.62 6.64
C TRP A 68 1.17 -10.93 7.76
N GLY A 69 0.51 -10.48 8.82
CA GLY A 69 1.15 -9.75 9.91
C GLY A 69 1.72 -8.39 9.48
N LEU A 70 1.13 -7.77 8.47
CA LEU A 70 1.60 -6.50 7.91
C LEU A 70 0.86 -5.30 8.51
N ARG A 71 1.55 -4.17 8.56
CA ARG A 71 0.94 -2.90 8.97
C ARG A 71 -0.10 -2.45 7.93
N LEU A 72 -1.28 -2.09 8.40
CA LEU A 72 -2.29 -1.37 7.64
C LEU A 72 -2.09 0.14 7.83
N MET A 73 -1.82 0.86 6.75
CA MET A 73 -1.71 2.31 6.70
C MET A 73 -2.88 2.88 5.92
N ARG A 74 -3.53 3.92 6.45
CA ARG A 74 -4.60 4.63 5.73
C ARG A 74 -4.03 5.76 4.87
N VAL A 75 -4.75 6.14 3.82
CA VAL A 75 -4.32 7.20 2.91
C VAL A 75 -4.11 8.55 3.61
N GLU A 76 -4.87 8.84 4.66
CA GLU A 76 -4.71 10.05 5.48
C GLU A 76 -3.36 10.06 6.19
N GLU A 77 -2.93 8.90 6.68
CA GLU A 77 -1.63 8.73 7.31
C GLU A 77 -0.50 8.85 6.28
N ALA A 78 -0.64 8.20 5.12
CA ALA A 78 0.32 8.34 4.02
C ALA A 78 0.45 9.79 3.53
N ARG A 79 -0.67 10.52 3.50
CA ARG A 79 -0.68 11.95 3.19
C ARG A 79 0.05 12.78 4.24
N ALA A 80 -0.11 12.43 5.52
CA ALA A 80 0.63 13.09 6.59
C ALA A 80 2.15 12.82 6.49
N GLN A 81 2.56 11.62 6.07
CA GLN A 81 3.97 11.27 5.85
C GLN A 81 4.58 12.11 4.71
N LEU A 82 3.91 12.20 3.57
CA LEU A 82 4.42 12.93 2.41
C LEU A 82 4.23 14.46 2.50
N GLY A 83 3.28 14.92 3.31
CA GLY A 83 3.00 16.35 3.49
C GLY A 83 2.77 17.08 2.17
N THR A 84 3.59 18.09 1.88
CA THR A 84 3.50 18.89 0.65
C THR A 84 3.92 18.14 -0.61
N ALA A 85 4.61 16.99 -0.48
CA ALA A 85 4.95 16.13 -1.61
C ALA A 85 3.75 15.30 -2.09
N TRP A 86 2.65 15.25 -1.33
CA TRP A 86 1.42 14.57 -1.75
C TRP A 86 0.80 15.28 -2.95
N ARG A 87 0.82 14.60 -4.09
CA ARG A 87 0.23 15.06 -5.33
C ARG A 87 -1.27 14.77 -5.35
N THR A 88 -2.05 15.75 -5.73
CA THR A 88 -3.47 15.58 -6.07
C THR A 88 -3.64 15.66 -7.59
N GLN A 89 -4.68 15.03 -8.12
CA GLN A 89 -5.09 15.33 -9.49
C GLN A 89 -5.56 16.80 -9.58
N PRO A 90 -5.25 17.51 -10.68
CA PRO A 90 -5.79 18.84 -10.94
C PRO A 90 -7.30 18.83 -11.19
#